data_AF-A0A2K4L765-F1
#
_entry.id   AF-A0A2K4L765-F1
#
_cell.length_a   1.000
_cell.length_b   1.000
_cell.length_c   1.000
_cell.angle_alpha   90.00
_cell.angle_beta   90.00
_cell.angle_gamma   90.00
#
_symmetry.space_group_name_H-M   'P 1'
#
loop_
_entity.id
_entity.type
_entity.pdbx_description
1 polymer ?
#
loop_
_entity_poly.entity_id
_entity_poly.type
_entity_poly.pdbx_seq_one_letter_code
_entity_poly.pdbx_strand_id
1 'polypeptide(L)'
;MYRYFDQLSSRIAAPVIGESSRNGKVWPCRCGQSLFFRNSQCLACSAALGYHPSLGCVSSLQPGWQSDTWLLDVDPAMGVFRRCANLDSPAACNWLLPANDHDALCIACSLNRTIPDLSMAENHERWHKVETAKRRLIAQLVSLGLQVIPKTVDEDTGLAFDVIGMDLEGKPPTTGHANGLITLDINEADDVHRERVRVQMHEPYRTLLGHFRHEVGHYYWDRLIASSDWLEAFRDVFGDERASYAEALEGHYQQGAPLDWQQHCVSAYATMHPWEDWAETWAHYLHMMDAVDTALGFGMSAREMDFDYQPFPSSTLYDPQHPGAEAFLSFVNAWIELAGMLNELSRSMGQPDFYPFVLPSAVITKLHFIHLVIQREGGRADDVLQDL
;
A
#
# COMPACT_ATOMS: atom_id res chain seq x y z
N MET A 1 24.93 30.07 17.09
CA MET A 1 24.76 29.42 15.77
C MET A 1 25.44 28.05 15.72
N TYR A 2 26.70 27.88 16.17
CA TYR A 2 27.38 26.58 16.23
C TYR A 2 26.71 25.50 17.13
N ARG A 3 26.22 25.87 18.32
CA ARG A 3 25.60 24.91 19.26
C ARG A 3 24.35 24.19 18.73
N TYR A 4 23.59 24.80 17.82
CA TYR A 4 22.39 24.16 17.23
C TYR A 4 22.78 23.07 16.23
N PHE A 5 23.78 23.35 15.39
CA PHE A 5 24.30 22.37 14.42
C PHE A 5 25.07 21.22 15.10
N ASP A 6 25.77 21.48 16.20
CA ASP A 6 26.45 20.42 16.97
C ASP A 6 25.44 19.51 17.69
N GLN A 7 24.33 20.07 18.20
CA GLN A 7 23.23 19.32 18.82
C GLN A 7 22.44 18.48 17.80
N LEU A 8 22.21 18.99 16.59
CA LEU A 8 21.64 18.22 15.48
C LEU A 8 22.57 17.09 15.04
N SER A 9 23.85 17.38 14.84
CA SER A 9 24.83 16.39 14.35
C SER A 9 25.05 15.25 15.36
N SER A 10 25.10 15.56 16.66
CA SER A 10 25.24 14.55 17.73
C SER A 10 23.99 13.68 17.93
N ARG A 11 22.79 14.20 17.62
CA ARG A 11 21.54 13.42 17.67
C ARG A 11 21.32 12.56 16.43
N ILE A 12 21.77 13.03 15.26
CA ILE A 12 21.73 12.26 14.00
C ILE A 12 22.83 11.19 13.96
N ALA A 13 23.99 11.44 14.59
CA ALA A 13 25.13 10.52 14.64
C ALA A 13 25.05 9.47 15.76
N ALA A 14 23.99 9.47 16.58
CA ALA A 14 23.75 8.39 17.52
C ALA A 14 23.45 7.11 16.69
N PRO A 15 24.28 6.08 16.76
CA PRO A 15 24.02 4.85 16.02
C PRO A 15 22.71 4.27 16.54
N VAL A 16 21.77 3.97 15.64
CA VAL A 16 20.60 3.14 15.91
C VAL A 16 21.14 1.72 16.14
N ILE A 17 21.75 1.51 17.31
CA ILE A 17 22.30 0.21 17.72
C ILE A 17 21.11 -0.65 18.11
N GLY A 18 20.83 -1.61 17.25
CA GLY A 18 20.01 -2.76 17.57
C GLY A 18 20.14 -3.75 16.43
N GLU A 19 21.10 -4.67 16.55
CA GLU A 19 21.05 -5.96 15.86
C GLU A 19 19.82 -6.71 16.37
N SER A 20 18.68 -6.44 15.75
CA SER A 20 17.59 -7.40 15.68
C SER A 20 17.42 -7.76 14.20
N SER A 21 17.04 -9.00 13.94
CA SER A 21 16.54 -9.45 12.64
C SER A 21 15.31 -8.61 12.27
N ARG A 22 15.51 -7.39 11.75
CA ARG A 22 14.42 -6.47 11.43
C ARG A 22 13.85 -6.85 10.08
N ASN A 23 12.55 -7.08 10.03
CA ASN A 23 11.73 -7.11 8.82
C ASN A 23 11.71 -5.70 8.18
N GLY A 24 12.88 -5.18 7.80
CA GLY A 24 13.02 -3.81 7.30
C GLY A 24 12.75 -3.71 5.80
N LYS A 25 12.17 -2.59 5.36
CA LYS A 25 12.08 -2.19 3.93
C LYS A 25 13.43 -1.75 3.33
N VAL A 26 14.53 -1.98 4.05
CA VAL A 26 15.90 -1.64 3.69
C VAL A 26 16.76 -2.87 3.90
N TRP A 27 17.48 -3.28 2.86
CA TRP A 27 18.25 -4.52 2.86
C TRP A 27 19.73 -4.25 2.59
N PRO A 28 20.66 -5.05 3.14
CA PRO A 28 22.07 -4.88 2.84
C PRO A 28 22.41 -5.48 1.47
N CYS A 29 23.15 -4.73 0.66
CA CYS A 29 23.87 -5.28 -0.49
C CYS A 29 25.05 -6.13 -0.01
N ARG A 30 25.59 -7.01 -0.87
CA ARG A 30 26.85 -7.74 -0.60
C ARG A 30 28.04 -6.84 -0.18
N CYS A 31 28.03 -5.57 -0.57
CA CYS A 31 29.06 -4.60 -0.17
C CYS A 31 28.71 -3.80 1.09
N GLY A 32 27.61 -4.11 1.77
CA GLY A 32 27.11 -3.41 2.95
C GLY A 32 26.27 -2.16 2.67
N GLN A 33 26.14 -1.71 1.42
CA GLN A 33 25.30 -0.55 1.07
C GLN A 33 23.82 -0.86 1.26
N SER A 34 23.07 0.08 1.85
CA SER A 34 21.61 -0.02 1.96
C SER A 34 20.93 -0.05 0.60
N LEU A 35 20.03 -1.01 0.43
CA LEU A 35 19.18 -1.21 -0.74
C LEU A 35 17.74 -0.87 -0.38
N PHE A 36 17.08 -0.14 -1.26
CA PHE A 36 15.69 0.25 -1.14
C PHE A 36 14.84 -0.44 -2.20
N PHE A 37 13.53 -0.52 -1.96
CA PHE A 37 12.57 -1.28 -2.78
C PHE A 37 12.68 -1.07 -4.30
N ARG A 38 13.05 0.14 -4.74
CA ARG A 38 13.13 0.50 -6.16
C ARG A 38 14.50 0.27 -6.80
N ASN A 39 15.52 -0.08 -6.04
CA ASN A 39 16.87 -0.21 -6.60
C ASN A 39 16.95 -1.44 -7.51
N SER A 40 17.46 -1.24 -8.72
CA SER A 40 17.80 -2.30 -9.69
C SER A 40 19.32 -2.52 -9.81
N GLN A 41 20.12 -1.59 -9.27
CA GLN A 41 21.57 -1.67 -9.21
C GLN A 41 22.09 -1.00 -7.93
N CYS A 42 23.13 -1.58 -7.32
CA CYS A 42 23.85 -0.95 -6.23
C CYS A 42 24.79 0.13 -6.75
N LEU A 43 24.65 1.36 -6.28
CA LEU A 43 25.51 2.48 -6.71
C LEU A 43 26.95 2.41 -6.16
N ALA A 44 27.21 1.60 -5.13
CA ALA A 44 28.53 1.46 -4.52
C ALA A 44 29.38 0.38 -5.19
N CYS A 45 28.82 -0.81 -5.44
CA CYS A 45 29.55 -1.95 -6.02
C CYS A 45 29.06 -2.35 -7.42
N SER A 46 28.11 -1.62 -8.00
CA SER A 46 27.50 -1.89 -9.32
C SER A 46 26.77 -3.24 -9.45
N ALA A 47 26.59 -3.98 -8.36
CA ALA A 47 25.86 -5.25 -8.37
C ALA A 47 24.43 -5.07 -8.90
N ALA A 48 24.00 -5.97 -9.79
CA ALA A 48 22.61 -6.08 -10.18
C ALA A 48 21.76 -6.47 -8.97
N LEU A 49 20.55 -5.93 -8.88
CA LEU A 49 19.62 -6.17 -7.78
C LEU A 49 18.29 -6.71 -8.28
N GLY A 50 17.58 -7.42 -7.41
CA GLY A 50 16.23 -7.89 -7.69
C GLY A 50 15.38 -8.00 -6.43
N TYR A 51 14.10 -7.64 -6.54
CA TYR A 51 13.11 -7.87 -5.49
C TYR A 51 12.55 -9.29 -5.61
N HIS A 52 12.61 -10.06 -4.53
CA HIS A 52 12.04 -11.41 -4.44
C HIS A 52 10.70 -11.37 -3.70
N PRO A 53 9.55 -11.58 -4.37
CA PRO A 53 8.23 -11.38 -3.76
C PRO A 53 7.96 -12.21 -2.52
N SER A 54 8.29 -13.51 -2.53
CA SER A 54 8.00 -14.39 -1.39
C SER A 54 8.89 -14.14 -0.18
N LEU A 55 10.10 -13.61 -0.39
CA LEU A 55 10.98 -13.20 0.71
C LEU A 55 10.67 -11.78 1.19
N GLY A 56 9.97 -11.00 0.38
CA GLY A 56 9.70 -9.60 0.67
C GLY A 56 10.94 -8.71 0.64
N CYS A 57 12.04 -9.09 -0.03
CA CYS A 57 13.32 -8.37 0.05
C CYS A 57 13.95 -8.02 -1.30
N VAL A 58 14.79 -6.98 -1.31
CA VAL A 58 15.71 -6.69 -2.43
C VAL A 58 17.06 -7.32 -2.11
N SER A 59 17.56 -8.16 -3.01
CA SER A 59 18.87 -8.80 -2.89
C SER A 59 19.79 -8.39 -4.03
N SER A 60 21.09 -8.34 -3.76
CA SER A 60 22.10 -8.32 -4.82
C SER A 60 22.23 -9.69 -5.47
N LEU A 61 22.55 -9.70 -6.76
CA LEU A 61 22.44 -10.87 -7.61
C LEU A 61 23.80 -11.37 -8.07
N GLN A 62 24.03 -12.68 -7.98
CA GLN A 62 25.17 -13.36 -8.59
C GLN A 62 24.76 -13.93 -9.95
N PRO A 63 25.60 -13.85 -10.99
CA PRO A 63 25.32 -14.51 -12.25
C PRO A 63 25.10 -16.01 -12.06
N GLY A 64 24.02 -16.53 -12.65
CA GLY A 64 23.75 -17.96 -12.72
C GLY A 64 24.55 -18.66 -13.81
N TRP A 65 24.32 -19.96 -13.97
CA TRP A 65 25.02 -20.80 -14.95
C TRP A 65 24.62 -20.53 -16.40
N GLN A 66 23.43 -19.94 -16.63
CA GLN A 66 22.91 -19.58 -17.95
C GLN A 66 22.82 -18.06 -18.11
N SER A 67 22.79 -17.57 -19.35
CA SER A 67 22.58 -16.13 -19.62
C SER A 67 21.29 -15.64 -18.96
N ASP A 68 21.32 -14.43 -18.43
CA ASP A 68 20.17 -13.74 -17.81
C ASP A 68 19.54 -14.47 -16.61
N THR A 69 20.26 -15.45 -16.06
CA THR A 69 19.89 -16.12 -14.82
C THR A 69 20.71 -15.61 -13.64
N TRP A 70 20.12 -15.66 -12.44
CA TRP A 70 20.66 -15.04 -11.24
C TRP A 70 20.42 -15.89 -10.00
N LEU A 71 21.36 -15.86 -9.06
CA LEU A 71 21.22 -16.36 -7.70
C LEU A 71 21.13 -15.17 -6.74
N LEU A 72 20.37 -15.31 -5.66
CA LEU A 72 20.26 -14.30 -4.62
C LEU A 72 21.47 -14.38 -3.67
N ASP A 73 22.09 -13.26 -3.32
CA ASP A 73 23.13 -13.27 -2.27
C ASP A 73 22.56 -13.59 -0.89
N VAL A 74 21.32 -13.17 -0.63
CA VAL A 74 20.68 -13.34 0.68
C VAL A 74 20.36 -14.81 0.96
N ASP A 75 20.07 -15.59 -0.09
CA ASP A 75 19.83 -17.03 0.01
C ASP A 75 20.08 -17.70 -1.36
N PRO A 76 21.32 -18.14 -1.65
CA PRO A 76 21.64 -18.83 -2.89
C PRO A 76 20.92 -20.18 -3.07
N ALA A 77 20.43 -20.79 -1.98
CA ALA A 77 19.77 -22.09 -2.02
C ALA A 77 18.32 -22.01 -2.50
N MET A 78 17.75 -20.81 -2.58
CA MET A 78 16.38 -20.58 -3.03
C MET A 78 16.14 -20.91 -4.51
N GLY A 79 17.23 -21.05 -5.27
CA GLY A 79 17.20 -21.45 -6.67
C GLY A 79 17.62 -20.34 -7.61
N VAL A 80 17.30 -20.53 -8.88
CA VAL A 80 17.74 -19.67 -9.98
C VAL A 80 16.57 -18.81 -10.43
N PHE A 81 16.84 -17.52 -10.64
CA PHE A 81 15.85 -16.51 -10.99
C PHE A 81 16.20 -15.80 -12.29
N ARG A 82 15.21 -15.16 -12.89
CA ARG A 82 15.37 -14.15 -13.94
C ARG A 82 14.88 -12.81 -13.43
N ARG A 83 15.27 -11.72 -14.10
CA ARG A 83 14.66 -10.40 -13.89
C ARG A 83 13.47 -10.27 -14.84
N CYS A 84 12.42 -9.59 -14.38
CA CYS A 84 11.21 -9.34 -15.17
C CYS A 84 11.56 -8.69 -16.53
N ALA A 85 10.88 -9.09 -17.61
CA ALA A 85 11.10 -8.53 -18.95
C ALA A 85 10.84 -7.01 -19.03
N ASN A 86 10.06 -6.45 -18.09
CA ASN A 86 9.83 -5.01 -17.97
C ASN A 86 11.00 -4.24 -17.30
N LEU A 87 12.14 -4.86 -17.03
CA LEU A 87 13.31 -4.21 -16.44
C LEU A 87 13.84 -3.04 -17.30
N ASP A 88 14.03 -3.28 -18.59
CA ASP A 88 14.60 -2.28 -19.51
C ASP A 88 13.51 -1.49 -20.26
N SER A 89 12.23 -1.76 -19.95
CA SER A 89 11.09 -0.97 -20.41
C SER A 89 10.92 0.31 -19.57
N PRO A 90 10.10 1.28 -19.99
CA PRO A 90 9.80 2.45 -19.17
C PRO A 90 9.23 2.13 -17.77
N ALA A 91 8.59 0.98 -17.57
CA ALA A 91 8.14 0.55 -16.23
C ALA A 91 9.30 0.34 -15.23
N ALA A 92 10.51 0.07 -15.73
CA ALA A 92 11.74 -0.20 -14.99
C ALA A 92 11.54 -1.17 -13.80
N CYS A 93 11.00 -2.35 -14.09
CA CYS A 93 10.67 -3.35 -13.07
C CYS A 93 11.93 -4.06 -12.54
N ASN A 94 12.15 -4.06 -11.23
CA ASN A 94 13.27 -4.76 -10.59
C ASN A 94 12.89 -6.11 -9.97
N TRP A 95 11.71 -6.66 -10.26
CA TRP A 95 11.23 -7.89 -9.63
C TRP A 95 11.82 -9.14 -10.29
N LEU A 96 11.95 -10.19 -9.48
CA LEU A 96 12.41 -11.50 -9.89
C LEU A 96 11.23 -12.46 -10.13
N LEU A 97 11.49 -13.46 -10.96
CA LEU A 97 10.63 -14.63 -11.17
C LEU A 97 11.51 -15.89 -11.30
N PRO A 98 11.00 -17.08 -10.95
CA PRO A 98 11.75 -18.32 -11.08
C PRO A 98 12.26 -18.53 -12.52
N ALA A 99 13.49 -19.04 -12.68
CA ALA A 99 14.07 -19.22 -14.00
C ALA A 99 13.36 -20.30 -14.84
N ASN A 100 12.69 -21.25 -14.19
CA ASN A 100 11.90 -22.31 -14.80
C ASN A 100 10.45 -21.89 -15.09
N ASP A 101 10.04 -20.69 -14.71
CA ASP A 101 8.71 -20.16 -15.04
C ASP A 101 8.60 -19.94 -16.56
N HIS A 102 7.43 -20.23 -17.13
CA HIS A 102 7.16 -19.99 -18.54
C HIS A 102 6.90 -18.51 -18.84
N ASP A 103 6.47 -17.76 -17.82
CA ASP A 103 6.20 -16.34 -17.96
C ASP A 103 7.49 -15.51 -18.09
N ALA A 104 7.39 -14.39 -18.79
CA ALA A 104 8.47 -13.39 -18.90
C ALA A 104 8.26 -12.22 -17.92
N LEU A 105 7.05 -12.08 -17.37
CA LEU A 105 6.66 -11.00 -16.48
C LEU A 105 6.53 -11.53 -15.05
N CYS A 106 7.00 -10.76 -14.07
CA CYS A 106 6.78 -11.09 -12.66
C CYS A 106 5.29 -10.97 -12.31
N ILE A 107 4.90 -11.53 -11.15
CA ILE A 107 3.52 -11.49 -10.65
C ILE A 107 2.88 -10.10 -10.74
N ALA A 108 3.57 -9.02 -10.35
CA ALA A 108 3.00 -7.67 -10.42
C ALA A 108 2.80 -7.15 -11.85
N CYS A 109 3.74 -7.42 -12.78
CA CYS A 109 3.61 -6.98 -14.16
C CYS A 109 2.64 -7.86 -14.97
N SER A 110 2.47 -9.13 -14.60
CA SER A 110 1.52 -10.05 -15.23
C SER A 110 0.05 -9.63 -15.03
N LEU A 111 -0.23 -8.82 -14.00
CA LEU A 111 -1.56 -8.28 -13.74
C LEU A 111 -1.97 -7.18 -14.73
N ASN A 112 -1.07 -6.68 -15.58
CA ASN A 112 -1.45 -5.71 -16.60
C ASN A 112 -2.18 -6.42 -17.74
N ARG A 113 -3.47 -6.16 -17.86
CA ARG A 113 -4.22 -6.51 -19.06
C ARG A 113 -3.97 -5.49 -20.16
N THR A 114 -3.96 -4.20 -19.82
CA THR A 114 -3.65 -3.11 -20.74
C THR A 114 -2.61 -2.17 -20.12
N ILE A 115 -1.56 -1.87 -20.89
CA ILE A 115 -0.55 -0.84 -20.56
C ILE A 115 -0.81 0.41 -21.42
N PRO A 116 -0.36 1.61 -20.99
CA PRO A 116 -0.57 2.82 -21.77
C PRO A 116 0.20 2.78 -23.09
N ASP A 117 -0.24 3.58 -24.07
CA ASP A 117 0.43 3.68 -25.37
C ASP A 117 1.84 4.29 -25.21
N LEU A 118 2.87 3.47 -25.39
CA LEU A 118 4.27 3.86 -25.27
C LEU A 118 4.82 4.53 -26.54
N SER A 119 4.02 4.69 -27.58
CA SER A 119 4.35 5.59 -28.71
C SER A 119 4.38 7.06 -28.26
N MET A 120 3.65 7.38 -27.18
CA MET A 120 3.66 8.68 -26.51
C MET A 120 4.76 8.73 -25.45
N ALA A 121 5.73 9.63 -25.61
CA ALA A 121 6.90 9.71 -24.73
C ALA A 121 6.51 10.05 -23.28
N GLU A 122 5.45 10.86 -23.08
CA GLU A 122 4.95 11.26 -21.77
C GLU A 122 4.45 10.04 -20.95
N ASN A 123 3.95 9.01 -21.64
CA ASN A 123 3.47 7.80 -20.98
C ASN A 123 4.59 6.96 -20.38
N HIS A 124 5.86 7.19 -20.78
CA HIS A 124 7.00 6.45 -20.23
C HIS A 124 7.18 6.75 -18.73
N GLU A 125 7.25 8.03 -18.37
CA GLU A 125 7.37 8.47 -16.97
C GLU A 125 6.11 8.14 -16.18
N ARG A 126 4.92 8.37 -16.78
CA ARG A 126 3.65 8.08 -16.13
C ARG A 126 3.50 6.60 -15.81
N TRP A 127 3.81 5.72 -16.76
CA TRP A 127 3.75 4.28 -16.57
C TRP A 127 4.75 3.83 -15.50
N HIS A 128 5.95 4.41 -15.46
CA HIS A 128 6.91 4.15 -14.39
C HIS A 128 6.35 4.46 -12.99
N LYS A 129 5.67 5.62 -12.83
CA LYS A 129 5.04 6.02 -11.56
C LYS A 129 3.90 5.08 -11.18
N VAL A 130 3.02 4.75 -12.13
CA VAL A 130 1.90 3.81 -11.93
C VAL A 130 2.43 2.44 -11.49
N GLU A 131 3.38 1.87 -12.23
CA GLU A 131 3.95 0.57 -11.92
C GLU A 131 4.70 0.56 -10.58
N THR A 132 5.33 1.66 -10.21
CA THR A 132 5.98 1.80 -8.89
C THR A 132 4.95 1.76 -7.77
N ALA A 133 3.81 2.44 -7.92
CA ALA A 133 2.73 2.39 -6.94
C ALA A 133 2.09 0.99 -6.89
N LYS A 134 1.73 0.42 -8.04
CA LYS A 134 1.17 -0.92 -8.13
C LYS A 134 2.08 -1.97 -7.48
N ARG A 135 3.40 -1.97 -7.78
CA ARG A 135 4.34 -2.92 -7.15
C ARG A 135 4.41 -2.78 -5.64
N ARG A 136 4.31 -1.58 -5.07
CA ARG A 136 4.23 -1.39 -3.61
C ARG A 136 2.97 -2.04 -3.04
N LEU A 137 1.83 -1.83 -3.67
CA LEU A 137 0.58 -2.51 -3.31
C LEU A 137 0.74 -4.03 -3.38
N ILE A 138 1.19 -4.58 -4.51
CA ILE A 138 1.32 -6.04 -4.67
C ILE A 138 2.30 -6.64 -3.66
N ALA A 139 3.43 -5.99 -3.40
CA ALA A 139 4.36 -6.41 -2.35
C ALA A 139 3.69 -6.48 -0.98
N GLN A 140 2.86 -5.48 -0.65
CA GLN A 140 2.12 -5.45 0.61
C GLN A 140 1.05 -6.55 0.68
N LEU A 141 0.31 -6.81 -0.39
CA LEU A 141 -0.70 -7.88 -0.41
C LEU A 141 -0.04 -9.25 -0.18
N VAL A 142 1.08 -9.50 -0.86
CA VAL A 142 1.86 -10.74 -0.70
C VAL A 142 2.45 -10.87 0.70
N SER A 143 2.96 -9.77 1.29
CA SER A 143 3.48 -9.81 2.67
C SER A 143 2.36 -10.11 3.68
N LEU A 144 1.17 -9.55 3.47
CA LEU A 144 -0.02 -9.84 4.27
C LEU A 144 -0.61 -11.24 4.02
N GLY A 145 -0.06 -12.03 3.08
CA GLY A 145 -0.55 -13.38 2.78
C GLY A 145 -1.82 -13.41 1.92
N LEU A 146 -2.26 -12.27 1.40
CA LEU A 146 -3.43 -12.20 0.54
C LEU A 146 -3.12 -12.77 -0.86
N GLN A 147 -4.07 -13.51 -1.41
CA GLN A 147 -3.92 -14.14 -2.71
C GLN A 147 -3.99 -13.11 -3.84
N VAL A 148 -2.95 -13.06 -4.67
CA VAL A 148 -2.88 -12.24 -5.88
C VAL A 148 -2.86 -13.17 -7.09
N ILE A 149 -4.05 -13.47 -7.62
CA ILE A 149 -4.22 -14.38 -8.76
C ILE A 149 -4.53 -13.54 -10.00
N PRO A 150 -3.72 -13.59 -11.07
CA PRO A 150 -4.02 -12.85 -12.31
C PRO A 150 -5.27 -13.35 -13.02
N LYS A 151 -6.00 -12.46 -13.71
CA LYS A 151 -7.13 -12.89 -14.57
C LYS A 151 -6.74 -13.81 -15.73
N THR A 152 -5.46 -13.83 -16.11
CA THR A 152 -4.94 -14.80 -17.09
C THR A 152 -4.88 -16.23 -16.56
N VAL A 153 -4.92 -16.41 -15.23
CA VAL A 153 -4.96 -17.70 -14.55
C VAL A 153 -6.39 -18.04 -14.13
N ASP A 154 -7.14 -17.07 -13.60
CA ASP A 154 -8.55 -17.21 -13.22
C ASP A 154 -9.36 -16.03 -13.76
N GLU A 155 -10.05 -16.24 -14.87
CA GLU A 155 -10.83 -15.20 -15.55
C GLU A 155 -12.00 -14.67 -14.70
N ASP A 156 -12.59 -15.52 -13.85
CA ASP A 156 -13.80 -15.17 -13.11
C ASP A 156 -13.43 -14.36 -11.86
N THR A 157 -12.45 -14.83 -11.08
CA THR A 157 -12.15 -14.27 -9.75
C THR A 157 -10.79 -13.57 -9.65
N GLY A 158 -9.96 -13.62 -10.68
CA GLY A 158 -8.64 -13.01 -10.66
C GLY A 158 -8.64 -11.48 -10.72
N LEU A 159 -7.47 -10.91 -10.48
CA LEU A 159 -7.16 -9.48 -10.50
C LEU A 159 -6.44 -9.09 -11.80
N ALA A 160 -6.82 -7.97 -12.39
CA ALA A 160 -6.13 -7.36 -13.51
C ALA A 160 -6.22 -5.83 -13.47
N PHE A 161 -5.30 -5.17 -14.16
CA PHE A 161 -5.24 -3.71 -14.28
C PHE A 161 -5.26 -3.28 -15.75
N ASP A 162 -6.11 -2.31 -16.04
CA ASP A 162 -6.06 -1.50 -17.25
C ASP A 162 -5.54 -0.11 -16.90
N VAL A 163 -4.38 0.24 -17.44
CA VAL A 163 -3.82 1.59 -17.30
C VAL A 163 -3.94 2.26 -18.65
N ILE A 164 -4.96 3.09 -18.81
CA ILE A 164 -5.39 3.63 -20.10
C ILE A 164 -5.43 5.16 -20.07
N GLY A 165 -5.28 5.78 -21.23
CA GLY A 165 -5.46 7.23 -21.41
C GLY A 165 -6.75 7.55 -22.13
N MET A 166 -6.84 8.77 -22.67
CA MET A 166 -7.97 9.14 -23.52
C MET A 166 -8.05 8.21 -24.74
N ASP A 167 -9.28 7.88 -25.14
CA ASP A 167 -9.51 7.10 -26.35
C ASP A 167 -9.23 7.94 -27.63
N LEU A 168 -9.36 7.29 -28.80
CA LEU A 168 -9.17 7.94 -30.11
C LEU A 168 -10.18 9.06 -30.38
N GLU A 169 -11.31 9.10 -29.65
CA GLU A 169 -12.33 10.15 -29.73
C GLU A 169 -12.08 11.29 -28.73
N GLY A 170 -11.03 11.18 -27.90
CA GLY A 170 -10.66 12.16 -26.88
C GLY A 170 -11.46 12.05 -25.58
N LYS A 171 -12.18 10.95 -25.34
CA LYS A 171 -12.91 10.74 -24.08
C LYS A 171 -11.98 10.21 -23.00
N PRO A 172 -12.03 10.77 -21.77
CA PRO A 172 -11.25 10.24 -20.65
C PRO A 172 -11.76 8.84 -20.27
N PRO A 173 -10.88 7.97 -19.76
CA PRO A 173 -11.28 6.65 -19.30
C PRO A 173 -12.15 6.75 -18.05
N THR A 174 -13.04 5.78 -17.87
CA THR A 174 -13.75 5.60 -16.59
C THR A 174 -12.85 4.83 -15.64
N THR A 175 -12.42 5.48 -14.56
CA THR A 175 -11.67 4.83 -13.48
C THR A 175 -12.60 4.08 -12.55
N GLY A 176 -12.15 2.96 -12.00
CA GLY A 176 -12.91 2.16 -11.04
C GLY A 176 -12.59 0.68 -11.16
N HIS A 177 -13.47 -0.16 -10.62
CA HIS A 177 -13.34 -1.61 -10.63
C HIS A 177 -14.58 -2.30 -11.22
N ALA A 178 -14.39 -3.48 -11.80
CA ALA A 178 -15.46 -4.36 -12.24
C ALA A 178 -14.97 -5.82 -12.25
N ASN A 179 -15.52 -6.68 -11.39
CA ASN A 179 -15.21 -8.12 -11.34
C ASN A 179 -13.70 -8.42 -11.33
N GLY A 180 -12.95 -7.72 -10.47
CA GLY A 180 -11.48 -7.85 -10.36
C GLY A 180 -10.66 -7.22 -11.49
N LEU A 181 -11.28 -6.55 -12.46
CA LEU A 181 -10.58 -5.61 -13.32
C LEU A 181 -10.60 -4.22 -12.70
N ILE A 182 -9.42 -3.64 -12.48
CA ILE A 182 -9.26 -2.26 -12.01
C ILE A 182 -8.76 -1.40 -13.17
N THR A 183 -9.45 -0.30 -13.46
CA THR A 183 -9.12 0.63 -14.53
C THR A 183 -8.64 1.95 -13.93
N LEU A 184 -7.46 2.41 -14.33
CA LEU A 184 -6.89 3.69 -13.90
C LEU A 184 -6.55 4.57 -15.11
N ASP A 185 -6.81 5.88 -14.98
CA ASP A 185 -6.34 6.87 -15.95
C ASP A 185 -4.84 7.08 -15.76
N ILE A 186 -4.06 6.88 -16.82
CA ILE A 186 -2.62 7.16 -16.84
C ILE A 186 -2.30 8.63 -16.49
N ASN A 187 -3.24 9.55 -16.72
CA ASN A 187 -3.09 10.96 -16.34
C ASN A 187 -3.02 11.18 -14.82
N GLU A 188 -3.46 10.24 -13.98
CA GLU A 188 -3.30 10.37 -12.53
C GLU A 188 -1.83 10.35 -12.07
N ALA A 189 -0.95 9.81 -12.91
CA ALA A 189 0.49 9.84 -12.68
C ALA A 189 1.13 11.20 -12.99
N ASP A 190 0.37 12.13 -13.58
CA ASP A 190 0.74 13.53 -13.73
C ASP A 190 0.44 14.28 -12.43
N ASP A 191 1.48 14.86 -11.82
CA ASP A 191 1.38 15.50 -10.51
C ASP A 191 0.50 16.77 -10.55
N VAL A 192 0.50 17.50 -11.67
CA VAL A 192 -0.33 18.69 -11.86
C VAL A 192 -1.80 18.30 -12.02
N HIS A 193 -2.07 17.26 -12.82
CA HIS A 193 -3.41 16.73 -12.97
C HIS A 193 -3.95 16.22 -11.63
N ARG A 194 -3.16 15.41 -10.91
CA ARG A 194 -3.58 14.83 -9.63
C ARG A 194 -3.85 15.89 -8.57
N GLU A 195 -3.04 16.92 -8.49
CA GLU A 195 -3.27 18.03 -7.54
C GLU A 195 -4.53 18.83 -7.90
N ARG A 196 -4.80 19.05 -9.19
CA ARG A 196 -6.05 19.67 -9.64
C ARG A 196 -7.27 18.85 -9.24
N VAL A 197 -7.24 17.54 -9.47
CA VAL A 197 -8.33 16.63 -9.10
C VAL A 197 -8.52 16.62 -7.59
N ARG A 198 -7.43 16.54 -6.81
CA ARG A 198 -7.49 16.58 -5.34
C ARG A 198 -8.23 17.81 -4.84
N VAL A 199 -7.91 18.99 -5.38
CA VAL A 199 -8.59 20.25 -5.00
C VAL A 199 -10.05 20.27 -5.46
N GLN A 200 -10.33 19.84 -6.69
CA GLN A 200 -11.71 19.80 -7.23
C GLN A 200 -12.63 18.87 -6.43
N MET A 201 -12.10 17.72 -6.02
CA MET A 201 -12.82 16.70 -5.25
C MET A 201 -12.78 16.97 -3.73
N HIS A 202 -12.14 18.07 -3.29
CA HIS A 202 -11.96 18.41 -1.88
C HIS A 202 -11.31 17.28 -1.06
N GLU A 203 -10.41 16.53 -1.70
CA GLU A 203 -9.70 15.42 -1.08
C GLU A 203 -8.53 15.95 -0.23
N PRO A 204 -8.42 15.55 1.05
CA PRO A 204 -7.31 15.95 1.89
C PRO A 204 -5.98 15.31 1.42
N TYR A 205 -6.05 14.18 0.72
CA TYR A 205 -4.90 13.39 0.31
C TYR A 205 -5.23 12.57 -0.94
N ARG A 206 -4.45 12.74 -2.03
CA ARG A 206 -4.58 11.94 -3.28
C ARG A 206 -3.22 11.45 -3.77
N THR A 207 -3.03 10.14 -3.79
CA THR A 207 -1.83 9.50 -4.36
C THR A 207 -2.22 8.30 -5.22
N LEU A 208 -1.37 7.95 -6.19
CA LEU A 208 -1.56 6.74 -7.00
C LEU A 208 -1.70 5.49 -6.13
N LEU A 209 -0.84 5.34 -5.12
CA LEU A 209 -0.88 4.18 -4.23
C LEU A 209 -2.17 4.15 -3.39
N GLY A 210 -2.66 5.30 -2.94
CA GLY A 210 -3.95 5.41 -2.26
C GLY A 210 -5.10 4.93 -3.15
N HIS A 211 -5.15 5.38 -4.40
CA HIS A 211 -6.19 4.96 -5.35
C HIS A 211 -6.11 3.47 -5.66
N PHE A 212 -4.91 2.92 -5.89
CA PHE A 212 -4.71 1.48 -6.04
C PHE A 212 -5.23 0.68 -4.83
N ARG A 213 -4.98 1.16 -3.61
CA ARG A 213 -5.43 0.51 -2.38
C ARG A 213 -6.96 0.56 -2.24
N HIS A 214 -7.58 1.67 -2.62
CA HIS A 214 -9.03 1.84 -2.64
C HIS A 214 -9.68 0.84 -3.62
N GLU A 215 -9.25 0.84 -4.89
CA GLU A 215 -9.83 -0.04 -5.91
C GLU A 215 -9.64 -1.53 -5.60
N VAL A 216 -8.48 -1.89 -5.06
CA VAL A 216 -8.24 -3.27 -4.59
C VAL A 216 -9.08 -3.61 -3.36
N GLY A 217 -9.49 -2.62 -2.56
CA GLY A 217 -10.44 -2.81 -1.46
C GLY A 217 -11.76 -3.40 -1.96
N HIS A 218 -12.31 -2.90 -3.06
CA HIS A 218 -13.50 -3.48 -3.67
C HIS A 218 -13.28 -4.91 -4.18
N TYR A 219 -12.14 -5.18 -4.83
CA TYR A 219 -11.77 -6.54 -5.22
C TYR A 219 -11.76 -7.51 -4.02
N TYR A 220 -11.19 -7.10 -2.88
CA TYR A 220 -11.19 -7.95 -1.70
C TYR A 220 -12.52 -7.99 -0.96
N TRP A 221 -13.43 -7.02 -1.16
CA TRP A 221 -14.81 -7.15 -0.68
C TRP A 221 -15.49 -8.35 -1.36
N ASP A 222 -15.41 -8.43 -2.69
CA ASP A 222 -15.96 -9.56 -3.47
C ASP A 222 -15.36 -10.90 -3.05
N ARG A 223 -14.08 -10.88 -2.66
CA ARG A 223 -13.32 -12.10 -2.32
C ARG A 223 -13.48 -12.57 -0.90
N LEU A 224 -13.56 -11.65 0.05
CA LEU A 224 -13.53 -11.97 1.47
C LEU A 224 -14.91 -11.84 2.13
N ILE A 225 -15.82 -11.03 1.58
CA ILE A 225 -17.09 -10.67 2.23
C ILE A 225 -18.30 -11.21 1.48
N ALA A 226 -18.43 -10.94 0.17
CA ALA A 226 -19.68 -11.08 -0.58
C ALA A 226 -20.36 -12.46 -0.49
N SER A 227 -19.60 -13.53 -0.29
CA SER A 227 -20.10 -14.91 -0.20
C SER A 227 -19.56 -15.66 1.02
N SER A 228 -19.24 -14.94 2.10
CA SER A 228 -18.72 -15.52 3.33
C SER A 228 -19.62 -15.24 4.54
N ASP A 229 -19.32 -15.87 5.67
CA ASP A 229 -20.01 -15.63 6.94
C ASP A 229 -19.78 -14.21 7.48
N TRP A 230 -18.87 -13.43 6.87
CA TRP A 230 -18.60 -12.05 7.26
C TRP A 230 -19.66 -11.07 6.76
N LEU A 231 -20.54 -11.45 5.83
CA LEU A 231 -21.47 -10.50 5.20
C LEU A 231 -22.42 -9.83 6.19
N GLU A 232 -22.98 -10.58 7.15
CA GLU A 232 -23.87 -9.98 8.17
C GLU A 232 -23.08 -9.06 9.12
N ALA A 233 -21.89 -9.49 9.54
CA ALA A 233 -21.02 -8.66 10.37
C ALA A 233 -20.53 -7.40 9.65
N PHE A 234 -20.30 -7.49 8.34
CA PHE A 234 -20.00 -6.34 7.49
C PHE A 234 -21.17 -5.35 7.53
N ARG A 235 -22.41 -5.82 7.38
CA ARG A 235 -23.60 -4.95 7.43
C ARG A 235 -23.78 -4.26 8.78
N ASP A 236 -23.45 -4.95 9.87
CA ASP A 236 -23.48 -4.37 11.21
C ASP A 236 -22.44 -3.24 11.38
N VAL A 237 -21.30 -3.32 10.69
CA VAL A 237 -20.16 -2.42 10.86
C VAL A 237 -20.11 -1.28 9.84
N PHE A 238 -20.45 -1.55 8.57
CA PHE A 238 -20.36 -0.62 7.44
C PHE A 238 -21.72 -0.19 6.90
N GLY A 239 -22.80 -0.91 7.24
CA GLY A 239 -24.14 -0.66 6.73
C GLY A 239 -24.56 -1.60 5.59
N ASP A 240 -25.82 -1.48 5.17
CA ASP A 240 -26.44 -2.37 4.19
C ASP A 240 -26.04 -2.02 2.75
N GLU A 241 -25.19 -2.85 2.16
CA GLU A 241 -24.65 -2.67 0.82
C GLU A 241 -25.68 -2.88 -0.30
N ARG A 242 -26.89 -3.37 0.02
CA ARG A 242 -27.96 -3.57 -0.97
C ARG A 242 -28.62 -2.26 -1.38
N ALA A 243 -28.26 -1.14 -0.74
CA ALA A 243 -28.67 0.19 -1.18
C ALA A 243 -28.27 0.40 -2.66
N SER A 244 -29.07 1.20 -3.38
CA SER A 244 -28.76 1.50 -4.78
C SER A 244 -27.53 2.40 -4.85
N TYR A 245 -26.42 1.86 -5.36
CA TYR A 245 -25.18 2.62 -5.56
C TYR A 245 -25.41 3.91 -6.37
N ALA A 246 -26.19 3.84 -7.44
CA ALA A 246 -26.46 4.99 -8.30
C ALA A 246 -27.24 6.10 -7.58
N GLU A 247 -28.26 5.73 -6.79
CA GLU A 247 -29.05 6.70 -6.01
C GLU A 247 -28.22 7.29 -4.87
N ALA A 248 -27.36 6.48 -4.23
CA ALA A 248 -26.49 6.92 -3.15
C ALA A 248 -25.42 7.91 -3.66
N LEU A 249 -24.83 7.63 -4.83
CA LEU A 249 -23.89 8.52 -5.50
C LEU A 249 -24.53 9.86 -5.89
N GLU A 250 -25.72 9.81 -6.49
CA GLU A 250 -26.48 11.02 -6.82
C GLU A 250 -26.80 11.85 -5.57
N GLY A 251 -27.28 11.19 -4.51
CA GLY A 251 -27.56 11.81 -3.22
C GLY A 251 -26.33 12.49 -2.62
N HIS A 252 -25.17 11.82 -2.64
CA HIS A 252 -23.91 12.37 -2.13
C HIS A 252 -23.49 13.65 -2.87
N TYR A 253 -23.57 13.69 -4.21
CA TYR A 253 -23.22 14.91 -4.96
C TYR A 253 -24.24 16.04 -4.80
N GLN A 254 -25.50 15.73 -4.54
CA GLN A 254 -26.55 16.74 -4.35
C GLN A 254 -26.55 17.32 -2.93
N GLN A 255 -26.31 16.49 -1.91
CA GLN A 255 -26.52 16.84 -0.50
C GLN A 255 -25.20 16.96 0.28
N GLY A 256 -24.11 16.39 -0.24
CA GLY A 256 -22.84 16.25 0.47
C GLY A 256 -22.87 15.17 1.54
N ALA A 257 -21.75 15.01 2.25
CA ALA A 257 -21.67 14.12 3.40
C ALA A 257 -22.44 14.69 4.62
N PRO A 258 -23.03 13.84 5.48
CA PRO A 258 -23.62 14.25 6.75
C PRO A 258 -22.68 15.11 7.61
N LEU A 259 -23.19 16.11 8.33
CA LEU A 259 -22.36 17.07 9.09
C LEU A 259 -21.47 16.42 10.17
N ASP A 260 -21.84 15.23 10.63
CA ASP A 260 -21.17 14.44 11.65
C ASP A 260 -20.35 13.27 11.08
N TRP A 261 -20.11 13.24 9.76
CA TRP A 261 -19.38 12.15 9.11
C TRP A 261 -18.03 11.82 9.74
N GLN A 262 -17.30 12.84 10.25
CA GLN A 262 -15.99 12.68 10.89
C GLN A 262 -16.03 11.82 12.16
N GLN A 263 -17.22 11.58 12.73
CA GLN A 263 -17.40 10.71 13.89
C GLN A 263 -17.55 9.24 13.51
N HIS A 264 -17.77 8.94 12.22
CA HIS A 264 -18.16 7.61 11.75
C HIS A 264 -17.27 7.06 10.62
N CYS A 265 -16.75 7.92 9.76
CA CYS A 265 -16.05 7.52 8.53
C CYS A 265 -14.68 8.19 8.42
N VAL A 266 -13.76 7.53 7.72
CA VAL A 266 -12.39 8.03 7.50
C VAL A 266 -12.33 9.20 6.51
N SER A 267 -13.31 9.30 5.62
CA SER A 267 -13.46 10.36 4.64
C SER A 267 -14.94 10.73 4.46
N ALA A 268 -15.20 11.90 3.88
CA ALA A 268 -16.55 12.30 3.50
C ALA A 268 -17.12 11.35 2.43
N TYR A 269 -16.28 10.90 1.49
CA TYR A 269 -16.69 10.02 0.39
C TYR A 269 -17.09 8.62 0.87
N ALA A 270 -16.46 8.11 1.95
CA ALA A 270 -16.88 6.87 2.61
C ALA A 270 -18.36 6.86 3.04
N THR A 271 -18.98 8.03 3.25
CA THR A 271 -20.43 8.09 3.55
C THR A 271 -21.33 7.81 2.35
N MET A 272 -20.78 7.77 1.13
CA MET A 272 -21.53 7.62 -0.11
C MET A 272 -22.21 6.25 -0.19
N HIS A 273 -21.50 5.17 0.15
CA HIS A 273 -22.03 3.82 0.11
C HIS A 273 -21.24 2.89 1.05
N PRO A 274 -21.83 1.84 1.64
CA PRO A 274 -21.09 0.87 2.45
C PRO A 274 -19.88 0.23 1.74
N TRP A 275 -19.95 0.05 0.42
CA TRP A 275 -18.81 -0.38 -0.38
C TRP A 275 -17.66 0.64 -0.41
N GLU A 276 -17.97 1.94 -0.43
CA GLU A 276 -16.95 2.98 -0.37
C GLU A 276 -16.35 3.10 1.03
N ASP A 277 -17.18 3.01 2.06
CA ASP A 277 -16.70 3.00 3.45
C ASP A 277 -15.71 1.85 3.69
N TRP A 278 -16.01 0.67 3.13
CA TRP A 278 -15.10 -0.46 3.10
C TRP A 278 -13.82 -0.16 2.34
N ALA A 279 -13.91 0.31 1.08
CA ALA A 279 -12.73 0.54 0.24
C ALA A 279 -11.82 1.63 0.80
N GLU A 280 -12.40 2.72 1.32
CA GLU A 280 -11.68 3.81 1.99
C GLU A 280 -11.02 3.32 3.28
N THR A 281 -11.74 2.56 4.12
CA THR A 281 -11.19 2.03 5.37
C THR A 281 -10.13 0.95 5.11
N TRP A 282 -10.30 0.13 4.08
CA TRP A 282 -9.32 -0.86 3.62
C TRP A 282 -8.04 -0.17 3.13
N ALA A 283 -8.19 0.86 2.31
CA ALA A 283 -7.05 1.64 1.84
C ALA A 283 -6.29 2.29 3.00
N HIS A 284 -7.04 2.74 4.01
CA HIS A 284 -6.51 3.30 5.23
C HIS A 284 -5.79 2.26 6.10
N TYR A 285 -6.35 1.07 6.26
CA TYR A 285 -5.70 -0.05 6.95
C TYR A 285 -4.35 -0.40 6.30
N LEU A 286 -4.32 -0.54 4.97
CA LEU A 286 -3.08 -0.80 4.24
C LEU A 286 -2.10 0.38 4.35
N HIS A 287 -2.58 1.62 4.40
CA HIS A 287 -1.73 2.77 4.67
C HIS A 287 -1.02 2.64 6.02
N MET A 288 -1.77 2.40 7.08
CA MET A 288 -1.23 2.29 8.44
C MET A 288 -0.23 1.15 8.55
N MET A 289 -0.59 -0.04 8.04
CA MET A 289 0.27 -1.23 8.12
C MET A 289 1.62 -1.01 7.44
N ASP A 290 1.65 -0.51 6.21
CA ASP A 290 2.93 -0.32 5.48
C ASP A 290 3.77 0.82 6.06
N ALA A 291 3.13 1.87 6.60
CA ALA A 291 3.83 3.01 7.17
C ALA A 291 4.46 2.68 8.53
N VAL A 292 3.75 1.95 9.40
CA VAL A 292 4.30 1.45 10.67
C VAL A 292 5.43 0.45 10.40
N ASP A 293 5.22 -0.53 9.52
CA ASP A 293 6.24 -1.52 9.13
C ASP A 293 7.51 -0.81 8.59
N THR A 294 7.33 0.22 7.76
CA THR A 294 8.44 1.05 7.28
C THR A 294 9.17 1.75 8.44
N ALA A 295 8.44 2.40 9.34
CA ALA A 295 9.01 3.14 10.48
C ALA A 295 9.81 2.21 11.42
N LEU A 296 9.26 1.04 11.75
CA LEU A 296 9.95 0.00 12.53
C LEU A 296 11.22 -0.47 11.83
N GLY A 297 11.17 -0.66 10.50
CA GLY A 297 12.34 -0.99 9.68
C GLY A 297 13.48 0.03 9.78
N PHE A 298 13.16 1.31 10.00
CA PHE A 298 14.15 2.38 10.26
C PHE A 298 14.52 2.54 11.74
N GLY A 299 13.92 1.76 12.65
CA GLY A 299 14.09 1.91 14.08
C GLY A 299 13.48 3.21 14.63
N MET A 300 12.50 3.77 13.92
CA MET A 300 11.74 4.92 14.42
C MET A 300 10.81 4.43 15.53
N SER A 301 10.94 5.02 16.71
CA SER A 301 10.08 4.75 17.87
C SER A 301 9.51 6.06 18.36
N ALA A 302 8.18 6.13 18.48
CA ALA A 302 7.49 7.31 19.00
C ALA A 302 7.36 7.29 20.55
N ARG A 303 7.83 6.23 21.21
CA ARG A 303 7.71 5.99 22.67
C ARG A 303 8.27 7.10 23.57
N GLU A 304 9.11 7.99 23.05
CA GLU A 304 9.72 9.10 23.81
C GLU A 304 8.97 10.44 23.66
N MET A 305 7.89 10.49 22.87
CA MET A 305 7.11 11.71 22.67
C MET A 305 5.93 11.76 23.66
N ASP A 306 5.96 12.74 24.56
CA ASP A 306 4.91 13.00 25.54
C ASP A 306 3.75 13.77 24.85
N PHE A 307 3.10 13.13 23.87
CA PHE A 307 1.86 13.63 23.31
C PHE A 307 0.71 13.29 24.27
N ASP A 308 -0.14 14.27 24.57
CA ASP A 308 -1.37 14.07 25.35
C ASP A 308 -2.45 13.40 24.46
N TYR A 309 -2.15 12.19 23.97
CA TYR A 309 -3.12 11.33 23.30
C TYR A 309 -3.61 10.29 24.29
N GLN A 310 -4.93 10.23 24.47
CA GLN A 310 -5.56 9.16 25.23
C GLN A 310 -5.61 7.91 24.34
N PRO A 311 -4.97 6.79 24.73
CA PRO A 311 -5.02 5.55 23.97
C PRO A 311 -6.46 5.05 23.83
N PHE A 312 -6.76 4.39 22.71
CA PHE A 312 -8.09 3.79 22.53
C PHE A 312 -8.33 2.66 23.54
N PRO A 313 -9.49 2.63 24.22
CA PRO A 313 -9.85 1.51 25.09
C PRO A 313 -10.23 0.29 24.25
N SER A 314 -10.07 -0.90 24.83
CA SER A 314 -10.40 -2.17 24.15
C SER A 314 -11.86 -2.28 23.74
N SER A 315 -12.77 -1.59 24.42
CA SER A 315 -14.19 -1.50 24.05
C SER A 315 -14.45 -0.85 22.68
N THR A 316 -13.45 -0.18 22.10
CA THR A 316 -13.53 0.40 20.74
C THR A 316 -13.41 -0.67 19.64
N LEU A 317 -12.80 -1.82 19.95
CA LEU A 317 -12.56 -2.87 18.98
C LEU A 317 -13.85 -3.59 18.56
N TYR A 318 -13.88 -4.07 17.32
CA TYR A 318 -14.96 -4.94 16.83
C TYR A 318 -15.16 -6.20 17.69
N ASP A 319 -14.08 -6.93 17.97
CA ASP A 319 -14.07 -8.05 18.91
C ASP A 319 -13.01 -7.83 20.00
N PRO A 320 -13.36 -7.20 21.13
CA PRO A 320 -12.42 -6.94 22.22
C PRO A 320 -11.87 -8.19 22.91
N GLN A 321 -12.49 -9.37 22.68
CA GLN A 321 -12.09 -10.63 23.30
C GLN A 321 -11.16 -11.45 22.40
N HIS A 322 -10.92 -11.02 21.17
CA HIS A 322 -10.02 -11.68 20.25
C HIS A 322 -8.59 -11.74 20.84
N PRO A 323 -7.86 -12.87 20.74
CA PRO A 323 -6.51 -12.98 21.30
C PRO A 323 -5.51 -11.91 20.81
N GLY A 324 -5.67 -11.45 19.56
CA GLY A 324 -4.84 -10.39 18.95
C GLY A 324 -5.28 -8.95 19.25
N ALA A 325 -6.34 -8.75 20.04
CA ALA A 325 -6.92 -7.43 20.31
C ALA A 325 -5.92 -6.41 20.89
N GLU A 326 -5.10 -6.84 21.84
CA GLU A 326 -4.10 -5.97 22.49
C GLU A 326 -2.97 -5.55 21.53
N ALA A 327 -2.52 -6.48 20.68
CA ALA A 327 -1.52 -6.20 19.65
C ALA A 327 -2.05 -5.21 18.62
N PHE A 328 -3.30 -5.37 18.18
CA PHE A 328 -3.95 -4.45 17.26
C PHE A 328 -4.12 -3.04 17.86
N LEU A 329 -4.51 -2.91 19.13
CA LEU A 329 -4.56 -1.61 19.80
C LEU A 329 -3.20 -0.96 19.90
N SER A 330 -2.17 -1.73 20.25
CA SER A 330 -0.79 -1.23 20.31
C SER A 330 -0.35 -0.68 18.95
N PHE A 331 -0.69 -1.36 17.86
CA PHE A 331 -0.47 -0.89 16.50
C PHE A 331 -1.20 0.42 16.17
N VAL A 332 -2.50 0.52 16.47
CA VAL A 332 -3.28 1.74 16.22
C VAL A 332 -2.71 2.92 17.00
N ASN A 333 -2.39 2.72 18.28
CA ASN A 333 -1.84 3.78 19.12
C ASN A 333 -0.43 4.20 18.65
N ALA A 334 0.43 3.25 18.28
CA ALA A 334 1.74 3.54 17.71
C ALA A 334 1.65 4.32 16.38
N TRP A 335 0.66 4.01 15.54
CA TRP A 335 0.41 4.76 14.32
C TRP A 335 0.05 6.22 14.61
N ILE A 336 -0.81 6.48 15.60
CA ILE A 336 -1.25 7.84 15.94
C ILE A 336 -0.08 8.69 16.41
N GLU A 337 0.77 8.14 17.27
CA GLU A 337 2.00 8.82 17.73
C GLU A 337 2.94 9.12 16.56
N LEU A 338 3.17 8.12 15.69
CA LEU A 338 4.01 8.26 14.50
C LEU A 338 3.45 9.32 13.54
N ALA A 339 2.13 9.31 13.29
CA ALA A 339 1.46 10.29 12.44
C ALA A 339 1.57 11.71 13.01
N GLY A 340 1.43 11.87 14.33
CA GLY A 340 1.66 13.14 15.02
C GLY A 340 3.07 13.67 14.79
N MET A 341 4.09 12.82 14.97
CA MET A 341 5.48 13.18 14.69
C MET A 341 5.71 13.57 13.22
N LEU A 342 5.16 12.81 12.27
CA LEU A 342 5.28 13.09 10.84
C LEU A 342 4.61 14.40 10.43
N ASN A 343 3.47 14.73 11.04
CA ASN A 343 2.78 16.00 10.83
C ASN A 343 3.61 17.17 11.36
N GLU A 344 4.17 17.08 12.58
CA GLU A 344 5.06 18.12 13.11
C GLU A 344 6.33 18.31 12.26
N LEU A 345 6.94 17.21 11.79
CA LEU A 345 8.05 17.28 10.83
C LEU A 345 7.64 17.99 9.53
N SER A 346 6.46 17.67 8.99
CA SER A 346 5.96 18.29 7.76
C SER A 346 5.71 19.79 7.94
N ARG A 347 5.05 20.18 9.04
CA ARG A 347 4.81 21.58 9.43
C ARG A 347 6.12 22.34 9.58
N SER A 348 7.16 21.73 10.17
CA SER A 348 8.47 22.36 10.33
C SER A 348 9.16 22.70 8.99
N MET A 349 8.81 21.98 7.92
CA MET A 349 9.28 22.22 6.55
C MET A 349 8.31 23.07 5.72
N GLY A 350 7.23 23.60 6.32
CA GLY A 350 6.21 24.37 5.61
C GLY A 350 5.34 23.52 4.67
N GLN A 351 5.29 22.21 4.86
CA GLN A 351 4.41 21.30 4.13
C GLN A 351 3.08 21.12 4.89
N PRO A 352 1.97 20.81 4.19
CA PRO A 352 0.73 20.39 4.84
C PRO A 352 0.95 19.12 5.66
N ASP A 353 -0.01 18.80 6.53
CA ASP A 353 0.01 17.56 7.31
C ASP A 353 0.16 16.36 6.38
N PHE A 354 1.17 15.53 6.68
CA PHE A 354 1.43 14.31 5.93
C PHE A 354 0.26 13.33 6.05
N TYR A 355 -0.30 13.26 7.26
CA TYR A 355 -1.46 12.46 7.60
C TYR A 355 -2.58 13.38 8.12
N PRO A 356 -3.47 13.87 7.24
CA PRO A 356 -4.53 14.84 7.59
C PRO A 356 -5.82 14.16 8.08
N PHE A 357 -5.75 12.93 8.59
CA PHE A 357 -6.92 12.17 9.01
C PHE A 357 -7.08 12.17 10.53
N VAL A 358 -8.33 12.12 10.97
CA VAL A 358 -8.71 11.89 12.37
C VAL A 358 -9.44 10.56 12.43
N LEU A 359 -9.01 9.67 13.32
CA LEU A 359 -9.61 8.34 13.46
C LEU A 359 -10.61 8.34 14.63
N PRO A 360 -11.92 8.40 14.39
CA PRO A 360 -12.91 8.20 15.44
C PRO A 360 -13.00 6.73 15.86
N SER A 361 -13.58 6.46 17.04
CA SER A 361 -13.77 5.10 17.55
C SER A 361 -14.45 4.16 16.55
N ALA A 362 -15.45 4.62 15.80
CA ALA A 362 -16.13 3.82 14.79
C ALA A 362 -15.20 3.36 13.66
N VAL A 363 -14.23 4.19 13.26
CA VAL A 363 -13.22 3.80 12.25
C VAL A 363 -12.24 2.78 12.83
N ILE A 364 -11.86 2.90 14.10
CA ILE A 364 -11.04 1.87 14.76
C ILE A 364 -11.76 0.52 14.82
N THR A 365 -13.07 0.50 15.07
CA THR A 365 -13.88 -0.72 14.98
C THR A 365 -13.80 -1.34 13.59
N LYS A 366 -13.99 -0.54 12.54
CA LYS A 366 -13.91 -0.99 11.13
C LYS A 366 -12.52 -1.49 10.74
N LEU A 367 -11.46 -0.80 11.16
CA LEU A 367 -10.07 -1.23 10.93
C LEU A 367 -9.80 -2.57 11.61
N HIS A 368 -10.29 -2.78 12.82
CA HIS A 368 -10.14 -4.07 13.51
C HIS A 368 -10.93 -5.18 12.80
N PHE A 369 -12.14 -4.89 12.31
CA PHE A 369 -12.90 -5.83 11.50
C PHE A 369 -12.11 -6.29 10.26
N ILE A 370 -11.54 -5.35 9.49
CA ILE A 370 -10.69 -5.65 8.32
C ILE A 370 -9.50 -6.52 8.71
N HIS A 371 -8.85 -6.19 9.82
CA HIS A 371 -7.72 -6.97 10.34
C HIS A 371 -8.12 -8.43 10.59
N LEU A 372 -9.23 -8.67 11.30
CA LEU A 372 -9.71 -10.04 11.58
C LEU A 372 -10.12 -10.81 10.31
N VAL A 373 -10.73 -10.13 9.34
CA VAL A 373 -11.05 -10.72 8.03
C VAL A 373 -9.76 -11.20 7.34
N ILE A 374 -8.72 -10.38 7.32
CA ILE A 374 -7.42 -10.74 6.72
C ILE A 374 -6.78 -11.92 7.46
N GLN A 375 -6.79 -11.93 8.80
CA GLN A 375 -6.20 -13.03 9.58
C GLN A 375 -6.90 -14.37 9.34
N ARG A 376 -8.24 -14.37 9.30
CA ARG A 376 -9.02 -15.61 9.14
C ARG A 376 -8.73 -16.31 7.81
N GLU A 377 -8.39 -15.54 6.77
CA GLU A 377 -8.03 -16.03 5.44
C GLU A 377 -6.59 -16.55 5.36
N GLY A 378 -5.92 -16.76 6.50
CA GLY A 378 -4.52 -17.17 6.56
C GLY A 378 -3.54 -16.03 6.31
N GLY A 379 -4.03 -14.78 6.44
CA GLY A 379 -3.18 -13.61 6.35
C GLY A 379 -2.12 -13.59 7.45
N ARG A 380 -1.05 -12.85 7.18
CA ARG A 380 0.10 -12.66 8.08
C ARG A 380 0.13 -11.26 8.66
N ALA A 381 -1.03 -10.66 8.87
CA ALA A 381 -1.10 -9.31 9.39
C ALA A 381 -0.54 -9.22 10.82
N ASP A 382 -0.56 -10.33 11.59
CA ASP A 382 -0.06 -10.38 12.96
C ASP A 382 1.47 -10.38 13.00
N ASP A 383 2.13 -10.89 11.94
CA ASP A 383 3.59 -10.87 11.83
C ASP A 383 4.12 -9.43 11.83
N VAL A 384 3.35 -8.48 11.28
CA VAL A 384 3.68 -7.04 11.32
C VAL A 384 3.49 -6.47 12.74
N LEU A 385 2.59 -7.04 13.53
CA LEU A 385 2.28 -6.56 14.88
C LEU A 385 3.19 -7.14 15.96
N GLN A 386 3.79 -8.31 15.73
CA GLN A 386 4.68 -8.98 16.68
C GLN A 386 6.00 -8.22 16.94
N ASP A 387 6.38 -7.31 16.04
CA ASP A 387 7.60 -6.49 16.13
C ASP A 387 7.40 -5.14 16.87
N LEU A 388 6.18 -4.83 17.32
CA LEU A 388 5.82 -3.65 18.13
C LEU A 388 6.05 -3.90 19.62
#